data_AF-A0A2G9NWK0-F1
#
_entry.id   AF-A0A2G9NWK0-F1
#
_cell.length_a   1.000
_cell.length_b   1.000
_cell.length_c   1.000
_cell.angle_alpha   90.00
_cell.angle_beta   90.00
_cell.angle_gamma   90.00
#
_symmetry.space_group_name_H-M   'P 1'
#
loop_
_entity.id
_entity.type
_entity.pdbx_description
1 polymer ?
#
loop_
_entity_poly.entity_id
_entity_poly.type
_entity_poly.pdbx_seq_one_letter_code
_entity_poly.pdbx_strand_id
1 'polypeptide(L)'
;MGEIKFDYKKNGQFFLEGAGGKRFEYHGVLLRNDSCPSVNFYRIGNNFGYVQGRINFSDNCDNNVVVSDQTETTISNAKNSFILINGGVLQVLPIREVEIACAKGLDLLKNKKVTYNIPKKVLKKERLKRKSRGELEKILIENYCLHPVQLREIEESAKNNGIFYVSDGYNKYVFKYIGEDEKRVEAISEVARSIPYLFPTIKETIDGKSGVVLEDGTYGLEEFIRGKHNAKRDLSYFIKLGDYVATMHEQLLTLVENHPNLGREFLTDSKHISESNLVALGIDLSLAGFEGINSEISQFVELELSKEIESLPECLIHGDLNESNVIVTPNGFRFIDLERIKMSKRICELESPLIFRGNMAVPFYLEGSLKSIIDGYNSSAKSPINDKEHKLSIDLIKYALVKNFVIRNIRRGEKSNTKENLLENLSALSREDF
;
A
#
# COMPACT_ATOMS: atom_id res chain seq x y z
N MET A 1 -13.18 -22.09 19.56
CA MET A 1 -14.55 -21.51 19.64
C MET A 1 -15.31 -22.06 18.45
N GLY A 2 -16.51 -22.58 18.67
CA GLY A 2 -17.24 -23.40 17.69
C GLY A 2 -17.85 -22.61 16.53
N GLU A 3 -18.02 -23.29 15.40
CA GLU A 3 -18.74 -22.86 14.20
C GLU A 3 -20.17 -22.41 14.57
N ILE A 4 -20.56 -21.17 14.22
CA ILE A 4 -21.93 -20.68 14.40
C ILE A 4 -22.65 -20.77 13.04
N LYS A 5 -23.63 -21.67 12.93
CA LYS A 5 -24.52 -21.82 11.75
C LYS A 5 -25.87 -21.15 12.03
N PHE A 6 -26.38 -20.39 11.06
CA PHE A 6 -27.68 -19.72 11.15
C PHE A 6 -28.71 -20.35 10.22
N ASP A 7 -29.96 -20.34 10.67
CA ASP A 7 -31.14 -20.72 9.88
C ASP A 7 -31.95 -19.48 9.46
N TYR A 8 -32.48 -19.51 8.24
CA TYR A 8 -33.01 -18.36 7.50
C TYR A 8 -34.34 -17.84 8.08
N LYS A 9 -34.41 -16.56 8.49
CA LYS A 9 -35.70 -15.89 8.72
C LYS A 9 -36.02 -14.91 7.58
N LYS A 10 -37.26 -15.01 7.08
CA LYS A 10 -37.87 -14.05 6.13
C LYS A 10 -37.53 -12.62 6.55
N ASN A 11 -36.92 -11.87 5.63
CA ASN A 11 -36.51 -10.45 5.69
C ASN A 11 -35.00 -10.16 5.75
N GLY A 12 -34.13 -11.18 5.62
CA GLY A 12 -32.72 -10.95 5.21
C GLY A 12 -31.85 -10.18 6.21
N GLN A 13 -32.25 -10.13 7.48
CA GLN A 13 -31.49 -9.54 8.59
C GLN A 13 -30.95 -10.64 9.50
N PHE A 14 -29.64 -10.64 9.75
CA PHE A 14 -29.00 -11.52 10.73
C PHE A 14 -28.36 -10.65 11.82
N PHE A 15 -28.61 -11.01 13.08
CA PHE A 15 -27.96 -10.39 14.24
C PHE A 15 -26.97 -11.40 14.83
N LEU A 16 -25.73 -10.97 15.01
CA LEU A 16 -24.69 -11.74 15.69
C LEU A 16 -24.25 -10.95 16.92
N GLU A 17 -24.29 -11.55 18.11
CA GLU A 17 -23.52 -11.04 19.26
C GLU A 17 -22.09 -11.57 19.14
N GLY A 18 -21.14 -10.68 18.85
CA GLY A 18 -19.72 -11.01 18.87
C GLY A 18 -19.20 -11.23 20.29
N ALA A 19 -18.01 -11.84 20.42
CA ALA A 19 -17.31 -11.93 21.69
C ALA A 19 -17.10 -10.51 22.27
N GLY A 20 -17.80 -10.20 23.37
CA GLY A 20 -17.84 -8.87 23.99
C GLY A 20 -19.18 -8.11 23.88
N GLY A 21 -20.25 -8.73 23.38
CA GLY A 21 -21.61 -8.16 23.42
C GLY A 21 -21.91 -7.08 22.36
N LYS A 22 -21.11 -6.99 21.29
CA LYS A 22 -21.37 -6.08 20.16
C LYS A 22 -22.24 -6.76 19.09
N ARG A 23 -23.30 -6.08 18.66
CA ARG A 23 -24.22 -6.51 17.60
C ARG A 23 -23.60 -6.32 16.21
N PHE A 24 -23.57 -7.39 15.42
CA PHE A 24 -23.28 -7.41 13.99
C PHE A 24 -24.60 -7.43 13.23
N GLU A 25 -24.69 -6.67 12.14
CA GLU A 25 -25.88 -6.59 11.28
C GLU A 25 -25.48 -6.91 9.83
N TYR A 26 -26.19 -7.87 9.24
CA TYR A 26 -26.08 -8.24 7.83
C TYR A 26 -27.37 -7.93 7.08
N HIS A 27 -27.24 -7.36 5.88
CA HIS A 27 -28.34 -7.24 4.92
C HIS A 27 -27.93 -7.86 3.59
N GLY A 28 -28.72 -8.82 3.12
CA GLY A 28 -28.49 -9.50 1.86
C GLY A 28 -29.77 -9.80 1.11
N VAL A 29 -29.76 -9.60 -0.21
CA VAL A 29 -30.88 -9.90 -1.10
C VAL A 29 -30.54 -11.15 -1.92
N LEU A 30 -31.29 -12.23 -1.70
CA LEU A 30 -31.24 -13.44 -2.53
C LEU A 30 -32.14 -13.25 -3.75
N LEU A 31 -31.54 -12.91 -4.89
CA LEU A 31 -32.16 -13.20 -6.19
C LEU A 31 -31.50 -14.47 -6.71
N ARG A 32 -32.24 -15.58 -6.70
CA ARG A 32 -31.81 -16.82 -7.36
C ARG A 32 -31.63 -16.52 -8.85
N ASN A 33 -30.38 -16.40 -9.28
CA ASN A 33 -30.01 -16.51 -10.67
C ASN A 33 -29.01 -17.66 -10.78
N ASP A 34 -29.51 -18.83 -11.18
CA ASP A 34 -28.73 -20.08 -11.36
C ASP A 34 -27.75 -20.01 -12.55
N SER A 35 -27.43 -18.81 -13.05
CA SER A 35 -26.75 -18.61 -14.34
C SER A 35 -25.60 -17.59 -14.32
N CYS A 36 -25.17 -17.07 -13.17
CA CYS A 36 -24.02 -16.16 -13.13
C CYS A 36 -22.73 -16.86 -12.62
N PRO A 37 -21.87 -17.38 -13.53
CA PRO A 37 -20.61 -18.04 -13.15
C PRO A 37 -19.50 -17.06 -12.75
N SER A 38 -19.76 -15.75 -12.72
CA SER A 38 -18.76 -14.72 -12.44
C SER A 38 -18.90 -14.18 -11.02
N VAL A 39 -17.76 -13.99 -10.35
CA VAL A 39 -17.64 -13.37 -9.03
C VAL A 39 -16.78 -12.13 -9.15
N ASN A 40 -17.18 -11.06 -8.47
CA ASN A 40 -16.42 -9.83 -8.37
C ASN A 40 -15.56 -9.85 -7.11
N PHE A 41 -14.26 -9.59 -7.26
CA PHE A 41 -13.38 -9.27 -6.15
C PHE A 41 -13.35 -7.76 -5.91
N TYR A 42 -13.54 -7.36 -4.66
CA TYR A 42 -13.43 -5.98 -4.19
C TYR A 42 -12.47 -5.89 -3.00
N ARG A 43 -11.69 -4.81 -2.98
CA ARG A 43 -10.87 -4.41 -1.82
C ARG A 43 -11.27 -3.01 -1.36
N ILE A 44 -11.67 -2.88 -0.10
CA ILE A 44 -12.05 -1.62 0.55
C ILE A 44 -11.32 -1.53 1.90
N GLY A 45 -10.18 -0.83 1.90
CA GLY A 45 -9.28 -0.80 3.07
C GLY A 45 -8.66 -2.18 3.33
N ASN A 46 -8.84 -2.68 4.56
CA ASN A 46 -8.46 -4.04 4.98
C ASN A 46 -9.63 -5.03 4.83
N ASN A 47 -10.69 -4.68 4.09
CA ASN A 47 -11.81 -5.57 3.83
C ASN A 47 -11.76 -6.08 2.39
N PHE A 48 -12.00 -7.37 2.22
CA PHE A 48 -11.94 -8.07 0.94
C PHE A 48 -13.26 -8.80 0.71
N GLY A 49 -13.77 -8.78 -0.51
CA GLY A 49 -15.04 -9.40 -0.86
C GLY A 49 -15.00 -10.11 -2.20
N TYR A 50 -15.39 -11.37 -2.22
CA TYR A 50 -15.65 -12.20 -3.41
C TYR A 50 -17.17 -12.41 -3.50
N VAL A 51 -17.86 -11.58 -4.28
CA VAL A 51 -19.35 -11.57 -4.33
C VAL A 51 -19.89 -11.64 -5.76
N GLN A 52 -21.06 -12.23 -6.00
CA GLN A 52 -21.63 -12.29 -7.36
C GLN A 52 -22.07 -10.92 -7.90
N GLY A 53 -22.43 -9.97 -7.03
CA GLY A 53 -22.75 -8.61 -7.43
C GLY A 53 -21.89 -7.57 -6.72
N ARG A 54 -22.46 -6.80 -5.79
CA ARG A 54 -21.78 -5.71 -5.09
C ARG A 54 -21.64 -5.98 -3.60
N ILE A 55 -20.55 -5.48 -3.02
CA ILE A 55 -20.35 -5.48 -1.58
C ILE A 55 -20.14 -4.06 -1.05
N ASN A 56 -20.78 -3.77 0.07
CA ASN A 56 -20.56 -2.56 0.84
C ASN A 56 -20.12 -2.92 2.26
N PHE A 57 -19.06 -2.29 2.72
CA PHE A 57 -18.66 -2.30 4.12
C PHE A 57 -19.06 -0.95 4.72
N SER A 58 -19.88 -0.99 5.76
CA SER A 58 -20.36 0.18 6.49
C SER A 58 -19.93 0.11 7.95
N ASP A 59 -20.01 1.26 8.63
CA ASP A 59 -19.66 1.42 10.04
C ASP A 59 -18.21 0.96 10.33
N ASN A 60 -17.97 0.44 11.53
CA ASN A 60 -16.63 0.10 12.03
C ASN A 60 -16.11 -1.25 11.47
N CYS A 61 -16.24 -1.48 10.17
CA CYS A 61 -15.79 -2.70 9.49
C CYS A 61 -14.28 -2.69 9.20
N ASP A 62 -13.54 -3.65 9.73
CA ASP A 62 -12.09 -3.75 9.51
C ASP A 62 -11.56 -5.19 9.53
N ASN A 63 -10.56 -5.47 8.69
CA ASN A 63 -9.87 -6.76 8.61
C ASN A 63 -10.80 -7.97 8.36
N ASN A 64 -11.64 -7.91 7.32
CA ASN A 64 -12.57 -8.98 6.97
C ASN A 64 -12.34 -9.57 5.58
N VAL A 65 -12.69 -10.84 5.40
CA VAL A 65 -12.84 -11.47 4.08
C VAL A 65 -14.25 -12.01 3.95
N VAL A 66 -14.95 -11.64 2.88
CA VAL A 66 -16.33 -12.05 2.62
C VAL A 66 -16.36 -12.84 1.33
N VAL A 67 -16.97 -14.03 1.35
CA VAL A 67 -17.24 -14.83 0.16
C VAL A 67 -18.74 -15.07 0.10
N SER A 68 -19.40 -14.55 -0.93
CA SER A 68 -20.86 -14.54 -1.03
C SER A 68 -21.33 -14.93 -2.42
N ASP A 69 -22.35 -15.78 -2.48
CA ASP A 69 -23.11 -16.02 -3.70
C ASP A 69 -24.23 -14.98 -3.94
N GLN A 70 -24.35 -13.97 -3.09
CA GLN A 70 -25.40 -12.96 -3.23
C GLN A 70 -25.03 -11.82 -4.19
N THR A 71 -26.04 -11.24 -4.83
CA THR A 71 -25.90 -10.11 -5.75
C THR A 71 -25.70 -8.79 -5.01
N GLU A 72 -26.17 -8.68 -3.77
CA GLU A 72 -25.93 -7.52 -2.91
C GLU A 72 -25.60 -8.00 -1.50
N THR A 73 -24.49 -7.51 -0.97
CA THR A 73 -23.97 -7.88 0.35
C THR A 73 -23.58 -6.60 1.08
N THR A 74 -24.22 -6.32 2.21
CA THR A 74 -23.83 -5.22 3.10
C THR A 74 -23.39 -5.80 4.44
N ILE A 75 -22.20 -5.40 4.88
CA ILE A 75 -21.58 -5.85 6.12
C ILE A 75 -21.34 -4.63 7.00
N SER A 76 -21.92 -4.64 8.20
CA SER A 76 -21.76 -3.60 9.21
C SER A 76 -21.14 -4.14 10.51
N ASN A 77 -20.24 -3.35 11.13
CA ASN A 77 -19.62 -3.63 12.42
C ASN A 77 -18.87 -4.98 12.55
N ALA A 78 -18.38 -5.52 11.44
CA ALA A 78 -17.58 -6.75 11.43
C ALA A 78 -16.10 -6.45 11.64
N LYS A 79 -15.42 -7.19 12.51
CA LYS A 79 -13.95 -7.12 12.63
C LYS A 79 -13.31 -8.47 12.72
N ASN A 80 -12.17 -8.63 12.04
CA ASN A 80 -11.33 -9.83 12.12
C ASN A 80 -12.10 -11.12 11.76
N SER A 81 -12.96 -11.07 10.74
CA SER A 81 -13.86 -12.16 10.39
C SER A 81 -13.67 -12.64 8.95
N PHE A 82 -13.71 -13.97 8.78
CA PHE A 82 -14.06 -14.60 7.51
C PHE A 82 -15.57 -14.86 7.50
N ILE A 83 -16.27 -14.36 6.48
CA ILE A 83 -17.73 -14.42 6.36
C ILE A 83 -18.06 -15.15 5.07
N LEU A 84 -18.73 -16.30 5.19
CA LEU A 84 -19.19 -17.10 4.06
C LEU A 84 -20.71 -17.05 3.98
N ILE A 85 -21.23 -16.68 2.82
CA ILE A 85 -22.67 -16.65 2.52
C ILE A 85 -22.91 -17.51 1.29
N ASN A 86 -23.62 -18.62 1.45
CA ASN A 86 -23.90 -19.56 0.38
C ASN A 86 -25.28 -20.19 0.53
N GLY A 87 -26.10 -20.16 -0.51
CA GLY A 87 -27.44 -20.74 -0.49
C GLY A 87 -28.35 -20.15 0.59
N GLY A 88 -28.10 -18.90 1.00
CA GLY A 88 -28.80 -18.22 2.09
C GLY A 88 -28.32 -18.59 3.50
N VAL A 89 -27.31 -19.45 3.63
CA VAL A 89 -26.66 -19.78 4.90
C VAL A 89 -25.51 -18.82 5.16
N LEU A 90 -25.50 -18.21 6.34
CA LEU A 90 -24.39 -17.38 6.84
C LEU A 90 -23.51 -18.21 7.78
N GLN A 91 -22.21 -18.20 7.53
CA GLN A 91 -21.18 -18.74 8.42
C GLN A 91 -20.14 -17.65 8.71
N VAL A 92 -19.74 -17.51 9.96
CA VAL A 92 -18.70 -16.56 10.38
C VAL A 92 -17.62 -17.33 11.13
N LEU A 93 -16.38 -17.12 10.73
CA LEU A 93 -15.20 -17.74 11.33
C LEU A 93 -14.18 -16.65 11.71
N PRO A 94 -13.35 -16.88 12.73
CA PRO A 94 -12.22 -16.00 13.02
C PRO A 94 -11.26 -15.93 11.82
N ILE A 95 -10.86 -14.72 11.40
CA ILE A 95 -9.95 -14.57 10.25
C ILE A 95 -8.57 -15.20 10.49
N ARG A 96 -8.18 -15.37 11.76
CA ARG A 96 -6.94 -16.03 12.18
C ARG A 96 -6.86 -17.52 11.80
N GLU A 97 -7.99 -18.16 11.50
CA GLU A 97 -8.04 -19.56 11.05
C GLU A 97 -7.81 -19.64 9.52
N VAL A 98 -6.62 -19.19 9.08
CA VAL A 98 -6.36 -18.87 7.66
C VAL A 98 -6.51 -20.07 6.74
N GLU A 99 -5.99 -21.24 7.10
CA GLU A 99 -6.10 -22.44 6.25
C GLU A 99 -7.56 -22.87 6.05
N ILE A 100 -8.34 -22.87 7.13
CA ILE A 100 -9.78 -23.19 7.10
C ILE A 100 -10.55 -22.14 6.28
N ALA A 101 -10.24 -20.85 6.47
CA ALA A 101 -10.85 -19.75 5.73
C ALA A 101 -10.53 -19.84 4.22
N CYS A 102 -9.27 -20.10 3.87
CA CYS A 102 -8.83 -20.30 2.49
C CYS A 102 -9.52 -21.51 1.85
N ALA A 103 -9.57 -22.66 2.53
CA ALA A 103 -10.22 -23.87 2.03
C ALA A 103 -11.72 -23.66 1.77
N LYS A 104 -12.43 -23.05 2.74
CA LYS A 104 -13.86 -22.72 2.58
C LYS A 104 -14.11 -21.71 1.46
N GLY A 105 -13.23 -20.71 1.31
CA GLY A 105 -13.29 -19.75 0.21
C GLY A 105 -13.09 -20.43 -1.15
N LEU A 106 -12.07 -21.27 -1.27
CA LEU A 106 -11.77 -22.04 -2.48
C LEU A 106 -12.93 -22.95 -2.88
N ASP A 107 -13.53 -23.66 -1.94
CA ASP A 107 -14.63 -24.59 -2.23
C ASP A 107 -15.82 -23.92 -2.93
N LEU A 108 -16.14 -22.68 -2.55
CA LEU A 108 -17.21 -21.91 -3.17
C LEU A 108 -16.79 -21.29 -4.51
N LEU A 109 -15.51 -20.98 -4.69
CA LEU A 109 -14.98 -20.19 -5.81
C LEU A 109 -14.35 -21.04 -6.93
N LYS A 110 -13.95 -22.29 -6.69
CA LYS A 110 -13.14 -23.12 -7.62
C LYS A 110 -13.70 -23.29 -9.04
N ASN A 111 -15.02 -23.18 -9.20
CA ASN A 111 -15.70 -23.28 -10.50
C ASN A 111 -16.23 -21.93 -11.02
N LYS A 112 -15.80 -20.81 -10.41
CA LYS A 112 -16.27 -19.46 -10.73
C LYS A 112 -15.14 -18.64 -11.34
N LYS A 113 -15.47 -17.81 -12.33
CA LYS A 113 -14.52 -16.84 -12.89
C LYS A 113 -14.47 -15.61 -11.99
N VAL A 114 -13.31 -15.25 -11.46
CA VAL A 114 -13.15 -14.04 -10.64
C VAL A 114 -12.79 -12.83 -11.51
N THR A 115 -13.51 -11.74 -11.35
CA THR A 115 -13.26 -10.42 -11.94
C THR A 115 -12.69 -9.51 -10.87
N TYR A 116 -11.44 -9.09 -11.02
CA TYR A 116 -10.74 -8.27 -10.04
C TYR A 116 -10.97 -6.78 -10.28
N ASN A 117 -11.70 -6.12 -9.37
CA ASN A 117 -11.99 -4.70 -9.49
C ASN A 117 -10.85 -3.85 -8.93
N ILE A 118 -10.47 -2.78 -9.67
CA ILE A 118 -9.51 -1.79 -9.18
C ILE A 118 -10.16 -1.02 -8.01
N PRO A 119 -9.46 -0.85 -6.87
CA PRO A 119 -10.00 -0.10 -5.74
C PRO A 119 -10.42 1.32 -6.13
N LYS A 120 -11.59 1.79 -5.67
CA LYS A 120 -12.11 3.13 -5.99
C LYS A 120 -11.12 4.26 -5.67
N LYS A 121 -10.39 4.14 -4.55
CA LYS A 121 -9.35 5.12 -4.14
C LYS A 121 -8.19 5.19 -5.14
N VAL A 122 -7.83 4.08 -5.78
CA VAL A 122 -6.79 4.04 -6.81
C VAL A 122 -7.31 4.72 -8.08
N LEU A 123 -8.51 4.35 -8.54
CA LEU A 123 -9.15 4.99 -9.70
C LEU A 123 -9.30 6.50 -9.54
N LYS A 124 -9.65 7.00 -8.34
CA LYS A 124 -9.76 8.43 -8.06
C LYS A 124 -8.43 9.16 -8.24
N LYS A 125 -7.31 8.53 -7.84
CA LYS A 125 -5.95 9.09 -8.00
C LYS A 125 -5.41 9.00 -9.43
N GLU A 126 -5.79 7.97 -10.18
CA GLU A 126 -5.34 7.75 -11.56
C GLU A 126 -6.16 8.55 -12.59
N ARG A 127 -7.37 9.02 -12.22
CA ARG A 127 -8.29 9.75 -13.10
C ARG A 127 -8.54 11.17 -12.61
N LEU A 128 -7.46 11.93 -12.45
CA LEU A 128 -7.52 13.35 -12.12
C LEU A 128 -8.11 14.15 -13.30
N LYS A 129 -8.74 15.28 -12.98
CA LYS A 129 -9.38 16.11 -14.01
C LYS A 129 -8.33 16.80 -14.85
N ARG A 130 -8.49 16.69 -16.18
CA ARG A 130 -7.56 17.26 -17.15
C ARG A 130 -7.57 18.78 -17.06
N LYS A 131 -6.39 19.35 -16.84
CA LYS A 131 -6.17 20.79 -16.78
C LYS A 131 -5.63 21.29 -18.11
N SER A 132 -6.19 22.39 -18.61
CA SER A 132 -5.68 22.98 -19.84
C SER A 132 -4.34 23.68 -19.59
N ARG A 133 -3.52 23.86 -20.64
CA ARG A 133 -2.26 24.61 -20.51
C ARG A 133 -2.49 26.03 -19.98
N GLY A 134 -3.48 26.74 -20.53
CA GLY A 134 -3.78 28.12 -20.10
C GLY A 134 -4.27 28.21 -18.65
N GLU A 135 -5.00 27.20 -18.18
CA GLU A 135 -5.41 27.09 -16.77
C GLU A 135 -4.21 26.92 -15.85
N LEU A 136 -3.29 26.00 -16.18
CA LEU A 136 -2.06 25.78 -15.42
C LEU A 136 -1.16 27.03 -15.40
N GLU A 137 -0.99 27.70 -16.55
CA GLU A 137 -0.23 28.95 -16.63
C GLU A 137 -0.84 30.03 -15.72
N LYS A 138 -2.18 30.18 -15.75
CA LYS A 138 -2.90 31.10 -14.87
C LYS A 138 -2.67 30.78 -13.40
N ILE A 139 -2.82 29.51 -12.99
CA ILE A 139 -2.58 29.07 -11.60
C ILE A 139 -1.16 29.42 -11.14
N LEU A 140 -0.15 29.12 -11.96
CA LEU A 140 1.26 29.38 -11.65
C LEU A 140 1.57 30.88 -11.50
N ILE A 141 1.01 31.72 -12.37
CA ILE A 141 1.19 33.17 -12.31
C ILE A 141 0.49 33.75 -11.08
N GLU A 142 -0.79 33.42 -10.88
CA GLU A 142 -1.62 34.02 -9.84
C GLU A 142 -1.24 33.59 -8.43
N ASN A 143 -0.73 32.37 -8.25
CA ASN A 143 -0.43 31.83 -6.92
C ASN A 143 1.06 31.80 -6.58
N TYR A 144 1.95 31.77 -7.56
CA TYR A 144 3.40 31.64 -7.34
C TYR A 144 4.24 32.75 -7.96
N CYS A 145 3.61 33.74 -8.60
CA CYS A 145 4.27 34.77 -9.42
C CYS A 145 5.22 34.15 -10.46
N LEU A 146 4.87 32.97 -10.99
CA LEU A 146 5.74 32.19 -11.87
C LEU A 146 5.22 32.25 -13.30
N HIS A 147 6.01 32.85 -14.21
CA HIS A 147 5.72 32.87 -15.64
C HIS A 147 6.48 31.72 -16.34
N PRO A 148 5.81 30.59 -16.66
CA PRO A 148 6.49 29.44 -17.24
C PRO A 148 6.92 29.69 -18.69
N VAL A 149 8.19 29.46 -18.97
CA VAL A 149 8.74 29.35 -20.34
C VAL A 149 8.48 27.96 -20.91
N GLN A 150 8.55 26.94 -20.06
CA GLN A 150 8.19 25.56 -20.40
C GLN A 150 7.17 25.03 -19.40
N LEU A 151 6.11 24.44 -19.95
CA LEU A 151 5.08 23.75 -19.19
C LEU A 151 4.63 22.53 -19.99
N ARG A 152 4.83 21.34 -19.43
CA ARG A 152 4.41 20.08 -20.06
C ARG A 152 4.06 19.03 -19.02
N GLU A 153 3.15 18.16 -19.36
CA GLU A 153 2.84 16.98 -18.55
C GLU A 153 4.02 16.00 -18.54
N ILE A 154 4.21 15.30 -17.42
CA ILE A 154 5.13 14.18 -17.33
C ILE A 154 4.30 12.90 -17.55
N GLU A 155 4.29 12.42 -18.81
CA GLU A 155 3.40 11.35 -19.31
C GLU A 155 3.71 9.96 -18.70
N GLU A 156 4.90 9.75 -18.12
CA GLU A 156 5.31 8.46 -17.55
C GLU A 156 4.79 8.22 -16.11
N SER A 157 3.93 9.09 -15.58
CA SER A 157 3.42 8.94 -14.22
C SER A 157 2.10 8.16 -14.15
N ALA A 158 1.88 7.40 -13.07
CA ALA A 158 0.60 6.72 -12.81
C ALA A 158 -0.58 7.69 -12.59
N LYS A 159 -0.30 8.99 -12.42
CA LYS A 159 -1.28 10.07 -12.20
C LYS A 159 -1.46 10.84 -13.52
N ASN A 160 -2.30 10.32 -14.43
CA ASN A 160 -2.68 11.09 -15.62
C ASN A 160 -3.24 12.46 -15.20
N ASN A 161 -2.78 13.53 -15.85
CA ASN A 161 -3.11 14.93 -15.55
C ASN A 161 -2.68 15.41 -14.14
N GLY A 162 -1.78 14.69 -13.47
CA GLY A 162 -1.43 14.95 -12.08
C GLY A 162 -0.04 15.53 -11.84
N ILE A 163 0.86 15.50 -12.82
CA ILE A 163 2.27 15.90 -12.66
C ILE A 163 2.76 16.67 -13.89
N PHE A 164 3.27 17.88 -13.66
CA PHE A 164 3.69 18.80 -14.70
C PHE A 164 5.11 19.29 -14.45
N TYR A 165 5.95 19.23 -15.47
CA TYR A 165 7.23 19.91 -15.48
C TYR A 165 7.03 21.39 -15.78
N VAL A 166 7.64 22.25 -14.96
CA VAL A 166 7.57 23.70 -15.09
C VAL A 166 8.98 24.29 -15.10
N SER A 167 9.27 25.22 -16.00
CA SER A 167 10.49 26.02 -15.95
C SER A 167 10.22 27.46 -16.31
N ASP A 168 10.78 28.39 -15.55
CA ASP A 168 10.76 29.84 -15.80
C ASP A 168 11.99 30.33 -16.59
N GLY A 169 12.79 29.40 -17.13
CA GLY A 169 14.04 29.70 -17.84
C GLY A 169 15.29 29.65 -16.94
N TYR A 170 15.15 29.84 -15.63
CA TYR A 170 16.26 29.80 -14.67
C TYR A 170 16.16 28.58 -13.75
N ASN A 171 14.99 28.42 -13.15
CA ASN A 171 14.62 27.37 -12.23
C ASN A 171 13.74 26.32 -12.92
N LYS A 172 13.68 25.16 -12.30
CA LYS A 172 12.89 24.01 -12.73
C LYS A 172 12.10 23.50 -11.55
N TYR A 173 10.85 23.20 -11.78
CA TYR A 173 9.90 22.76 -10.77
C TYR A 173 9.07 21.59 -11.27
N VAL A 174 8.43 20.91 -10.32
CA VAL A 174 7.37 19.94 -10.56
C VAL A 174 6.10 20.47 -9.92
N PHE A 175 5.08 20.78 -10.72
CA PHE A 175 3.75 21.10 -10.22
C PHE A 175 2.91 19.82 -10.21
N LYS A 176 2.49 19.35 -9.03
CA LYS A 176 1.85 18.03 -8.92
C LYS A 176 0.75 17.95 -7.87
N TYR A 177 -0.14 16.99 -8.07
CA TYR A 177 -1.16 16.61 -7.11
C TYR A 177 -0.55 15.92 -5.88
N ILE A 178 -0.78 16.50 -4.70
CA ILE A 178 -0.27 15.99 -3.41
C ILE A 178 -1.37 15.20 -2.68
N GLY A 179 -2.59 15.73 -2.58
CA GLY A 179 -3.69 15.06 -1.87
C GLY A 179 -4.93 15.92 -1.66
N GLU A 180 -5.97 15.35 -1.05
CA GLU A 180 -7.25 16.06 -0.75
C GLU A 180 -7.26 16.74 0.62
N ASP A 181 -6.44 16.25 1.56
CA ASP A 181 -6.39 16.76 2.92
C ASP A 181 -5.33 17.87 3.04
N GLU A 182 -5.80 19.11 3.13
CA GLU A 182 -4.94 20.30 3.22
C GLU A 182 -3.99 20.23 4.42
N LYS A 183 -4.43 19.75 5.58
CA LYS A 183 -3.57 19.66 6.77
C LYS A 183 -2.40 18.70 6.54
N ARG A 184 -2.69 17.59 5.87
CA ARG A 184 -1.66 16.62 5.48
C ARG A 184 -0.69 17.21 4.46
N VAL A 185 -1.16 18.04 3.53
CA VAL A 185 -0.30 18.72 2.54
C VAL A 185 0.63 19.73 3.23
N GLU A 186 0.12 20.52 4.17
CA GLU A 186 0.95 21.42 4.99
C GLU A 186 1.98 20.64 5.82
N ALA A 187 1.59 19.51 6.43
CA ALA A 187 2.51 18.64 7.16
C ALA A 187 3.63 18.07 6.27
N ILE A 188 3.32 17.63 5.04
CA ILE A 188 4.32 17.17 4.07
C ILE A 188 5.32 18.29 3.75
N SER A 189 4.83 19.52 3.64
CA SER A 189 5.64 20.67 3.28
C SER A 189 6.55 21.13 4.42
N GLU A 190 6.09 21.03 5.67
CA GLU A 190 6.94 21.20 6.85
C GLU A 190 8.11 20.20 6.85
N VAL A 191 7.85 18.93 6.53
CA VAL A 191 8.90 17.89 6.41
C VAL A 191 9.90 18.25 5.32
N ALA A 192 9.40 18.59 4.13
CA ALA A 192 10.24 18.96 2.98
C ALA A 192 11.12 20.19 3.26
N ARG A 193 10.55 21.22 3.89
CA ARG A 193 11.26 22.46 4.26
C ARG A 193 12.29 22.22 5.36
N SER A 194 12.01 21.33 6.31
CA SER A 194 12.92 21.06 7.43
C SER A 194 14.12 20.20 7.03
N ILE A 195 14.00 19.40 5.97
CA ILE A 195 15.04 18.45 5.54
C ILE A 195 15.33 18.60 4.04
N PRO A 196 15.73 19.81 3.57
CA PRO A 196 15.80 20.14 2.15
C PRO A 196 16.96 19.44 1.42
N TYR A 197 17.93 18.88 2.15
CA TYR A 197 19.03 18.13 1.56
C TYR A 197 18.66 16.68 1.24
N LEU A 198 17.57 16.14 1.79
CA LEU A 198 17.02 14.83 1.43
C LEU A 198 15.80 14.97 0.51
N PHE A 199 14.92 15.94 0.78
CA PHE A 199 13.64 16.07 0.09
C PHE A 199 13.58 17.30 -0.84
N PRO A 200 12.74 17.30 -1.89
CA PRO A 200 12.52 18.48 -2.70
C PRO A 200 11.83 19.57 -1.88
N THR A 201 12.37 20.79 -1.92
CA THR A 201 11.71 21.93 -1.24
C THR A 201 10.38 22.23 -1.92
N ILE A 202 9.32 22.39 -1.12
CA ILE A 202 8.01 22.84 -1.61
C ILE A 202 7.98 24.37 -1.58
N LYS A 203 7.69 24.99 -2.72
CA LYS A 203 7.56 26.43 -2.85
C LYS A 203 6.18 26.84 -2.36
N GLU A 204 6.14 27.79 -1.43
CA GLU A 204 4.92 28.38 -0.93
C GLU A 204 4.27 29.31 -1.99
N THR A 205 2.95 29.41 -1.93
CA THR A 205 2.17 30.39 -2.67
C THR A 205 2.42 31.80 -2.11
N ILE A 206 1.95 32.84 -2.83
CA ILE A 206 2.08 34.24 -2.41
C ILE A 206 1.40 34.50 -1.05
N ASP A 207 0.35 33.77 -0.72
CA ASP A 207 -0.34 33.83 0.57
C ASP A 207 0.26 32.90 1.65
N GLY A 208 1.42 32.28 1.38
CA GLY A 208 2.17 31.47 2.34
C GLY A 208 1.63 30.06 2.56
N LYS A 209 0.83 29.52 1.63
CA LYS A 209 0.33 28.14 1.69
C LYS A 209 1.23 27.19 0.94
N SER A 210 1.17 25.92 1.30
CA SER A 210 1.97 24.86 0.67
C SER A 210 1.47 24.40 -0.69
N GLY A 211 0.27 24.82 -1.09
CA GLY A 211 -0.34 24.42 -2.35
C GLY A 211 -1.60 25.19 -2.71
N VAL A 212 -2.11 24.91 -3.91
CA VAL A 212 -3.34 25.48 -4.45
C VAL A 212 -4.44 24.41 -4.44
N VAL A 213 -5.57 24.71 -3.81
CA VAL A 213 -6.75 23.83 -3.78
C VAL A 213 -7.51 23.95 -5.08
N LEU A 214 -7.63 22.83 -5.80
CA LEU A 214 -8.38 22.69 -7.05
C LEU A 214 -9.51 21.68 -6.87
N GLU A 215 -10.34 21.52 -7.90
CA GLU A 215 -11.56 20.69 -7.88
C GLU A 215 -11.35 19.21 -7.53
N ASP A 216 -10.14 18.69 -7.75
CA ASP A 216 -9.75 17.30 -7.48
C ASP A 216 -8.81 17.15 -6.27
N GLY A 217 -8.44 18.27 -5.63
CA GLY A 217 -7.62 18.37 -4.41
C GLY A 217 -6.48 19.36 -4.54
N THR A 218 -5.49 19.26 -3.66
CA THR A 218 -4.41 20.23 -3.51
C THR A 218 -3.20 19.86 -4.37
N TYR A 219 -2.70 20.85 -5.10
CA TYR A 219 -1.50 20.77 -5.94
C TYR A 219 -0.39 21.63 -5.34
N GLY A 220 0.83 21.11 -5.28
CA GLY A 220 2.01 21.84 -4.81
C GLY A 220 3.05 22.02 -5.91
N LEU A 221 3.94 22.98 -5.70
CA LEU A 221 5.05 23.30 -6.60
C LEU A 221 6.37 22.94 -5.92
N GLU A 222 7.02 21.87 -6.37
CA GLU A 222 8.23 21.32 -5.75
C GLU A 222 9.47 21.66 -6.57
N GLU A 223 10.64 21.73 -5.92
CA GLU A 223 11.95 21.78 -6.57
C GLU A 223 12.13 20.59 -7.52
N PHE A 224 12.53 20.84 -8.77
CA PHE A 224 12.94 19.76 -9.68
C PHE A 224 14.35 19.26 -9.31
N ILE A 225 14.42 18.02 -8.80
CA ILE A 225 15.69 17.40 -8.47
C ILE A 225 16.44 16.94 -9.73
N ARG A 226 17.60 17.55 -9.98
CA ARG A 226 18.48 17.15 -11.08
C ARG A 226 19.31 15.93 -10.67
N GLY A 227 18.99 14.79 -11.25
CA GLY A 227 19.75 13.56 -11.04
C GLY A 227 19.35 12.46 -12.01
N LYS A 228 19.74 11.23 -11.67
CA LYS A 228 19.37 10.02 -12.43
C LYS A 228 18.89 8.96 -11.44
N HIS A 229 18.03 8.07 -11.90
CA HIS A 229 17.81 6.80 -11.20
C HIS A 229 19.09 5.97 -11.25
N ASN A 230 19.33 5.16 -10.22
CA ASN A 230 20.52 4.32 -10.22
C ASN A 230 20.40 3.17 -11.23
N ALA A 231 21.28 3.18 -12.24
CA ALA A 231 21.35 2.13 -13.25
C ALA A 231 22.16 0.90 -12.77
N LYS A 232 23.11 1.08 -11.83
CA LYS A 232 23.99 0.02 -11.32
C LYS A 232 23.56 -0.39 -9.91
N ARG A 233 22.85 -1.52 -9.83
CA ARG A 233 22.16 -1.99 -8.62
C ARG A 233 22.94 -3.12 -7.98
N ASP A 234 24.17 -2.82 -7.58
CA ASP A 234 25.03 -3.74 -6.84
C ASP A 234 24.86 -3.55 -5.33
N LEU A 235 25.54 -4.38 -4.54
CA LEU A 235 25.48 -4.32 -3.08
C LEU A 235 25.97 -2.97 -2.52
N SER A 236 26.87 -2.27 -3.21
CA SER A 236 27.37 -0.97 -2.76
C SER A 236 26.30 0.12 -2.79
N TYR A 237 25.36 0.02 -3.74
CA TYR A 237 24.18 0.89 -3.77
C TYR A 237 23.34 0.73 -2.50
N PHE A 238 23.12 -0.50 -2.07
CA PHE A 238 22.31 -0.81 -0.88
C PHE A 238 22.96 -0.33 0.41
N ILE A 239 24.29 -0.49 0.55
CA ILE A 239 25.03 0.09 1.68
C ILE A 239 24.81 1.61 1.74
N LYS A 240 24.99 2.30 0.61
CA LYS A 240 24.79 3.76 0.58
C LYS A 240 23.33 4.16 0.82
N LEU A 241 22.38 3.37 0.33
CA LEU A 241 20.95 3.65 0.55
C LEU A 241 20.59 3.49 2.02
N GLY A 242 21.11 2.44 2.67
CA GLY A 242 20.92 2.20 4.09
C GLY A 242 21.36 3.38 4.96
N ASP A 243 22.55 3.91 4.68
CA ASP A 243 23.09 5.12 5.32
C ASP A 243 22.16 6.34 5.18
N TYR A 244 21.66 6.61 3.98
CA TYR A 244 20.71 7.71 3.75
C TYR A 244 19.34 7.46 4.38
N VAL A 245 18.87 6.21 4.45
CA VAL A 245 17.60 5.85 5.13
C VAL A 245 17.74 6.02 6.65
N ALA A 246 18.87 5.66 7.24
CA ALA A 246 19.17 5.93 8.65
C ALA A 246 19.16 7.43 8.93
N THR A 247 19.88 8.21 8.12
CA THR A 247 19.90 9.67 8.21
C THR A 247 18.49 10.24 8.11
N MET A 248 17.69 9.78 7.15
CA MET A 248 16.30 10.21 6.97
C MET A 248 15.45 9.95 8.22
N HIS A 249 15.47 8.73 8.76
CA HIS A 249 14.69 8.40 9.95
C HIS A 249 15.08 9.24 11.16
N GLU A 250 16.37 9.54 11.34
CA GLU A 250 16.82 10.39 12.45
C GLU A 250 16.36 11.84 12.33
N GLN A 251 16.41 12.40 11.12
CA GLN A 251 15.92 13.77 10.90
C GLN A 251 14.41 13.86 11.08
N LEU A 252 13.67 12.86 10.58
CA LEU A 252 12.22 12.79 10.77
C LEU A 252 11.85 12.62 12.24
N LEU A 253 12.59 11.79 12.99
CA LEU A 253 12.40 11.65 14.44
C LEU A 253 12.62 12.99 15.15
N THR A 254 13.75 13.66 14.87
CA THR A 254 14.08 14.96 15.45
C THR A 254 12.99 16.00 15.15
N LEU A 255 12.47 16.00 13.91
CA LEU A 255 11.39 16.90 13.50
C LEU A 255 10.10 16.64 14.27
N VAL A 256 9.69 15.37 14.42
CA VAL A 256 8.47 15.00 15.15
C VAL A 256 8.60 15.30 16.65
N GLU A 257 9.78 15.10 17.23
CA GLU A 257 10.06 15.47 18.64
C GLU A 257 9.93 16.98 18.86
N ASN A 258 10.41 17.80 17.91
CA ASN A 258 10.29 19.25 17.97
C ASN A 258 8.88 19.77 17.64
N HIS A 259 8.08 18.99 16.89
CA HIS A 259 6.72 19.33 16.47
C HIS A 259 5.73 18.17 16.75
N PRO A 260 5.33 17.92 18.01
CA PRO A 260 4.57 16.72 18.38
C PRO A 260 3.22 16.55 17.68
N ASN A 261 2.62 17.65 17.21
CA ASN A 261 1.37 17.60 16.46
C ASN A 261 1.55 17.13 15.02
N LEU A 262 2.76 17.27 14.44
CA LEU A 262 3.06 16.88 13.06
C LEU A 262 2.85 15.38 12.82
N GLY A 263 3.28 14.54 13.79
CA GLY A 263 3.12 13.09 13.68
C GLY A 263 1.66 12.63 13.58
N ARG A 264 0.70 13.41 14.12
CA ARG A 264 -0.72 13.07 14.09
C ARG A 264 -1.32 13.12 12.68
N GLU A 265 -0.84 14.03 11.85
CA GLU A 265 -1.28 14.17 10.44
C GLU A 265 -0.79 12.99 9.56
N PHE A 266 0.16 12.21 10.08
CA PHE A 266 0.75 11.05 9.41
C PHE A 266 0.28 9.70 9.97
N LEU A 267 -0.61 9.71 10.97
CA LEU A 267 -1.25 8.49 11.45
C LEU A 267 -2.11 7.86 10.35
N THR A 268 -2.12 6.54 10.29
CA THR A 268 -2.94 5.79 9.33
C THR A 268 -3.64 4.63 10.02
N ASP A 269 -4.93 4.46 9.72
CA ASP A 269 -5.70 3.29 10.17
C ASP A 269 -5.36 2.02 9.37
N SER A 270 -4.54 2.13 8.32
CA SER A 270 -4.20 1.00 7.46
C SER A 270 -3.04 0.20 8.04
N LYS A 271 -3.28 -1.10 8.27
CA LYS A 271 -2.22 -2.03 8.66
C LYS A 271 -1.33 -2.35 7.47
N HIS A 272 -0.03 -2.45 7.71
CA HIS A 272 0.93 -2.83 6.66
C HIS A 272 0.76 -4.31 6.24
N ILE A 273 0.51 -5.17 7.23
CA ILE A 273 0.09 -6.57 7.08
C ILE A 273 -1.26 -6.74 7.78
N SER A 274 -2.18 -7.47 7.15
CA SER A 274 -3.45 -7.85 7.75
C SER A 274 -3.78 -9.30 7.43
N GLU A 275 -4.38 -10.01 8.38
CA GLU A 275 -4.80 -11.41 8.23
C GLU A 275 -5.78 -11.57 7.07
N SER A 276 -6.69 -10.60 6.91
CA SER A 276 -7.61 -10.55 5.77
C SER A 276 -6.90 -10.50 4.41
N ASN A 277 -5.78 -9.78 4.31
CA ASN A 277 -5.02 -9.74 3.06
C ASN A 277 -4.31 -11.09 2.84
N LEU A 278 -3.76 -11.72 3.87
CA LEU A 278 -3.14 -13.05 3.79
C LEU A 278 -4.16 -14.10 3.32
N VAL A 279 -5.36 -14.13 3.90
CA VAL A 279 -6.46 -15.02 3.48
C VAL A 279 -6.85 -14.76 2.02
N ALA A 280 -7.01 -13.49 1.61
CA ALA A 280 -7.34 -13.18 0.23
C ALA A 280 -6.24 -13.60 -0.76
N LEU A 281 -4.96 -13.44 -0.40
CA LEU A 281 -3.82 -13.91 -1.21
C LEU A 281 -3.83 -15.44 -1.32
N GLY A 282 -4.08 -16.16 -0.22
CA GLY A 282 -4.15 -17.63 -0.21
C GLY A 282 -5.31 -18.19 -1.05
N ILE A 283 -6.49 -17.55 -1.00
CA ILE A 283 -7.61 -17.90 -1.88
C ILE A 283 -7.22 -17.70 -3.35
N ASP A 284 -6.63 -16.54 -3.71
CA ASP A 284 -6.23 -16.24 -5.08
C ASP A 284 -5.20 -17.25 -5.62
N LEU A 285 -4.17 -17.59 -4.83
CA LEU A 285 -3.15 -18.58 -5.20
C LEU A 285 -3.76 -19.97 -5.39
N SER A 286 -4.65 -20.38 -4.50
CA SER A 286 -5.33 -21.68 -4.59
C SER A 286 -6.17 -21.78 -5.86
N LEU A 287 -6.94 -20.74 -6.18
CA LEU A 287 -7.73 -20.67 -7.41
C LEU A 287 -6.88 -20.74 -8.68
N ALA A 288 -5.64 -20.25 -8.62
CA ALA A 288 -4.69 -20.26 -9.72
C ALA A 288 -3.84 -21.55 -9.79
N GLY A 289 -4.07 -22.53 -8.89
CA GLY A 289 -3.32 -23.80 -8.88
C GLY A 289 -1.90 -23.68 -8.30
N PHE A 290 -1.64 -22.65 -7.49
CA PHE A 290 -0.34 -22.40 -6.86
C PHE A 290 -0.29 -22.85 -5.38
N GLU A 291 -0.89 -23.99 -5.07
CA GLU A 291 -1.02 -24.52 -3.71
C GLU A 291 0.32 -24.63 -2.96
N GLY A 292 1.42 -24.91 -3.66
CA GLY A 292 2.76 -24.98 -3.08
C GLY A 292 3.35 -23.64 -2.61
N ILE A 293 2.71 -22.50 -2.88
CA ILE A 293 3.08 -21.18 -2.32
C ILE A 293 2.24 -20.86 -1.07
N ASN A 294 1.11 -21.55 -0.86
CA ASN A 294 0.25 -21.31 0.29
C ASN A 294 0.93 -21.64 1.62
N SER A 295 1.89 -22.57 1.65
CA SER A 295 2.64 -22.90 2.86
C SER A 295 3.41 -21.70 3.41
N GLU A 296 3.95 -20.84 2.55
CA GLU A 296 4.60 -19.58 2.95
C GLU A 296 3.59 -18.60 3.56
N ILE A 297 2.37 -18.54 3.02
CA ILE A 297 1.29 -17.71 3.59
C ILE A 297 0.86 -18.23 4.96
N SER A 298 0.70 -19.54 5.12
CA SER A 298 0.39 -20.17 6.41
C SER A 298 1.47 -19.84 7.45
N GLN A 299 2.76 -19.92 7.07
CA GLN A 299 3.86 -19.57 7.98
C GLN A 299 3.80 -18.12 8.48
N PHE A 300 3.49 -17.13 7.64
CA PHE A 300 3.37 -15.73 8.11
C PHE A 300 2.27 -15.54 9.17
N VAL A 301 1.23 -16.38 9.11
CA VAL A 301 0.12 -16.35 10.06
C VAL A 301 0.52 -17.06 11.35
N GLU A 302 1.14 -18.24 11.25
CA GLU A 302 1.65 -19.00 12.40
C GLU A 302 2.68 -18.22 13.22
N LEU A 303 3.52 -17.44 12.54
CA LEU A 303 4.51 -16.56 13.17
C LEU A 303 3.88 -15.34 13.87
N GLU A 304 2.56 -15.17 13.81
CA GLU A 304 1.85 -13.97 14.26
C GLU A 304 2.52 -12.67 13.76
N LEU A 305 3.03 -12.68 12.51
CA LEU A 305 3.93 -11.65 11.95
C LEU A 305 3.33 -10.23 12.11
N SER A 306 2.02 -10.09 11.91
CA SER A 306 1.33 -8.81 12.13
C SER A 306 1.51 -8.29 13.56
N LYS A 307 1.38 -9.15 14.58
CA LYS A 307 1.53 -8.75 15.99
C LYS A 307 2.99 -8.48 16.35
N GLU A 308 3.91 -9.30 15.82
CA GLU A 308 5.34 -9.07 16.04
C GLU A 308 5.78 -7.73 15.47
N ILE A 309 5.35 -7.39 14.26
CA ILE A 309 5.62 -6.08 13.65
C ILE A 309 4.91 -4.97 14.42
N GLU A 310 3.63 -5.14 14.81
CA GLU A 310 2.89 -4.15 15.61
C GLU A 310 3.60 -3.81 16.93
N SER A 311 4.32 -4.76 17.53
CA SER A 311 5.08 -4.58 18.77
C SER A 311 6.33 -3.70 18.64
N LEU A 312 6.81 -3.46 17.40
CA LEU A 312 7.99 -2.63 17.17
C LEU A 312 7.68 -1.14 17.38
N PRO A 313 8.68 -0.31 17.71
CA PRO A 313 8.51 1.14 17.79
C PRO A 313 8.03 1.74 16.46
N GLU A 314 7.15 2.73 16.55
CA GLU A 314 6.76 3.52 15.39
C GLU A 314 7.74 4.68 15.16
N CYS A 315 7.90 5.03 13.90
CA CYS A 315 8.63 6.20 13.44
C CYS A 315 7.97 6.74 12.18
N LEU A 316 8.29 7.98 11.83
CA LEU A 316 7.86 8.55 10.57
C LEU A 316 8.77 8.01 9.46
N ILE A 317 8.17 7.39 8.44
CA ILE A 317 8.85 6.78 7.31
C ILE A 317 8.34 7.42 6.00
N HIS A 318 9.15 7.43 4.95
CA HIS A 318 8.76 7.89 3.61
C HIS A 318 7.65 7.01 3.02
N GLY A 319 7.71 5.70 3.23
CA GLY A 319 6.63 4.76 2.94
C GLY A 319 6.44 4.40 1.46
N ASP A 320 7.36 4.83 0.59
CA ASP A 320 7.37 4.48 -0.85
C ASP A 320 8.76 4.70 -1.49
N LEU A 321 9.85 4.28 -0.82
CA LEU A 321 11.21 4.37 -1.38
C LEU A 321 11.50 3.30 -2.45
N ASN A 322 10.68 3.26 -3.49
CA ASN A 322 10.95 2.45 -4.68
C ASN A 322 12.03 3.10 -5.58
N GLU A 323 12.46 2.38 -6.63
CA GLU A 323 13.53 2.83 -7.52
C GLU A 323 13.27 4.16 -8.25
N SER A 324 12.01 4.50 -8.52
CA SER A 324 11.67 5.78 -9.16
C SER A 324 11.68 6.95 -8.19
N ASN A 325 11.60 6.68 -6.88
CA ASN A 325 11.55 7.72 -5.85
C ASN A 325 12.91 8.04 -5.23
N VAL A 326 13.98 7.33 -5.65
CA VAL A 326 15.37 7.59 -5.25
C VAL A 326 16.14 8.21 -6.41
N ILE A 327 16.52 9.47 -6.26
CA ILE A 327 17.27 10.24 -7.26
C ILE A 327 18.74 10.34 -6.83
N VAL A 328 19.64 9.83 -7.67
CA VAL A 328 21.08 9.97 -7.48
C VAL A 328 21.55 11.31 -8.03
N THR A 329 22.11 12.12 -7.16
CA THR A 329 22.71 13.43 -7.46
C THR A 329 24.22 13.40 -7.20
N PRO A 330 24.99 14.40 -7.68
CA PRO A 330 26.41 14.52 -7.33
C PRO A 330 26.68 14.57 -5.81
N ASN A 331 25.72 15.06 -5.03
CA ASN A 331 25.85 15.24 -3.59
C ASN A 331 25.24 14.08 -2.78
N GLY A 332 24.75 13.02 -3.44
CA GLY A 332 24.11 11.89 -2.76
C GLY A 332 22.70 11.59 -3.24
N PHE A 333 21.93 10.88 -2.40
CA PHE A 333 20.54 10.55 -2.70
C PHE A 333 19.59 11.67 -2.27
N ARG A 334 18.60 11.92 -3.12
CA ARG A 334 17.42 12.71 -2.81
C ARG A 334 16.20 11.82 -2.97
N PHE A 335 15.23 11.98 -2.09
CA PHE A 335 13.98 11.22 -2.07
C PHE A 335 12.83 12.13 -2.51
N ILE A 336 12.01 11.64 -3.43
CA ILE A 336 10.86 12.37 -3.99
C ILE A 336 9.56 11.61 -3.71
N ASP A 337 8.42 12.25 -3.94
CA ASP A 337 7.08 11.68 -3.74
C ASP A 337 6.73 11.38 -2.26
N LEU A 338 6.76 12.45 -1.46
CA LEU A 338 6.45 12.43 -0.03
C LEU A 338 4.98 12.17 0.31
N GLU A 339 4.07 12.08 -0.66
CA GLU A 339 2.63 11.89 -0.36
C GLU A 339 2.31 10.60 0.42
N ARG A 340 3.25 9.64 0.41
CA ARG A 340 3.16 8.35 1.11
C ARG A 340 3.77 8.34 2.51
N ILE A 341 4.35 9.45 2.95
CA ILE A 341 4.94 9.58 4.28
C ILE A 341 3.92 9.22 5.36
N LYS A 342 4.31 8.40 6.33
CA LYS A 342 3.38 7.86 7.33
C LYS A 342 4.10 7.43 8.60
N MET A 343 3.37 7.42 9.72
CA MET A 343 3.82 6.70 10.91
C MET A 343 3.74 5.20 10.65
N SER A 344 4.86 4.50 10.80
CA SER A 344 4.94 3.04 10.64
C SER A 344 6.19 2.48 11.32
N LYS A 345 6.45 1.19 11.14
CA LYS A 345 7.67 0.54 11.66
C LYS A 345 8.81 0.79 10.67
N ARG A 346 10.01 1.13 11.16
CA ARG A 346 11.16 1.45 10.28
C ARG A 346 11.53 0.32 9.31
N ILE A 347 11.34 -0.94 9.71
CA ILE A 347 11.59 -2.09 8.85
C ILE A 347 10.68 -2.12 7.62
N CYS A 348 9.51 -1.47 7.68
CA CYS A 348 8.60 -1.37 6.53
C CYS A 348 9.13 -0.47 5.42
N GLU A 349 10.10 0.41 5.69
CA GLU A 349 10.76 1.22 4.67
C GLU A 349 11.70 0.38 3.79
N LEU A 350 12.20 -0.76 4.30
CA LEU A 350 13.14 -1.61 3.57
C LEU A 350 12.47 -2.42 2.45
N GLU A 351 11.15 -2.63 2.51
CA GLU A 351 10.41 -3.47 1.54
C GLU A 351 10.53 -2.95 0.10
N SER A 352 10.10 -1.71 -0.14
CA SER A 352 10.05 -1.11 -1.48
C SER A 352 11.40 -1.04 -2.21
N PRO A 353 12.51 -0.63 -1.57
CA PRO A 353 13.81 -0.55 -2.25
C PRO A 353 14.41 -1.92 -2.56
N LEU A 354 14.06 -2.97 -1.81
CA LEU A 354 14.59 -4.33 -1.99
C LEU A 354 13.81 -5.17 -3.02
N ILE A 355 12.60 -4.76 -3.39
CA ILE A 355 11.77 -5.43 -4.41
C ILE A 355 11.78 -4.60 -5.69
N PHE A 356 12.74 -4.89 -6.57
CA PHE A 356 12.87 -4.20 -7.84
C PHE A 356 11.64 -4.39 -8.72
N ARG A 357 11.37 -3.38 -9.56
CA ARG A 357 10.29 -3.39 -10.58
C ARG A 357 8.86 -3.49 -10.02
N GLY A 358 8.71 -3.70 -8.70
CA GLY A 358 7.45 -3.76 -7.99
C GLY A 358 6.43 -4.67 -8.68
N ASN A 359 5.18 -4.23 -8.75
CA ASN A 359 4.11 -4.95 -9.47
C ASN A 359 3.97 -4.55 -10.95
N MET A 360 4.69 -3.52 -11.41
CA MET A 360 4.59 -2.98 -12.77
C MET A 360 5.47 -3.74 -13.77
N ALA A 361 6.53 -4.40 -13.29
CA ALA A 361 7.27 -5.40 -14.05
C ALA A 361 7.52 -6.65 -13.17
N VAL A 362 8.31 -7.61 -13.66
CA VAL A 362 8.62 -8.84 -12.91
C VAL A 362 9.42 -8.48 -11.64
N PRO A 363 8.86 -8.70 -10.43
CA PRO A 363 9.54 -8.42 -9.18
C PRO A 363 10.82 -9.24 -9.06
N PHE A 364 11.87 -8.64 -8.50
CA PHE A 364 13.15 -9.30 -8.28
C PHE A 364 13.79 -8.81 -6.98
N TYR A 365 14.44 -9.74 -6.29
CA TYR A 365 15.21 -9.58 -5.07
C TYR A 365 16.67 -9.93 -5.37
N LEU A 366 17.60 -9.06 -4.97
CA LEU A 366 19.02 -9.31 -5.13
C LEU A 366 19.58 -9.95 -3.85
N GLU A 367 20.15 -11.14 -3.96
CA GLU A 367 20.80 -11.82 -2.83
C GLU A 367 21.89 -10.93 -2.19
N GLY A 368 21.85 -10.82 -0.86
CA GLY A 368 22.74 -10.00 -0.05
C GLY A 368 22.33 -8.52 0.05
N SER A 369 21.27 -8.09 -0.63
CA SER A 369 20.83 -6.69 -0.61
C SER A 369 20.22 -6.28 0.73
N LEU A 370 19.48 -7.15 1.42
CA LEU A 370 18.95 -6.87 2.75
C LEU A 370 20.09 -6.71 3.77
N LYS A 371 21.03 -7.66 3.80
CA LYS A 371 22.23 -7.50 4.63
C LYS A 371 22.97 -6.20 4.34
N SER A 372 23.19 -5.88 3.06
CA SER A 372 23.91 -4.68 2.65
C SER A 372 23.22 -3.38 3.07
N ILE A 373 21.89 -3.29 2.92
CA ILE A 373 21.14 -2.09 3.34
C ILE A 373 21.10 -1.95 4.87
N ILE A 374 21.00 -3.07 5.61
CA ILE A 374 21.08 -3.06 7.07
C ILE A 374 22.47 -2.64 7.56
N ASP A 375 23.54 -3.17 6.96
CA ASP A 375 24.92 -2.79 7.29
C ASP A 375 25.14 -1.28 7.07
N GLY A 376 24.65 -0.76 5.95
CA GLY A 376 24.65 0.67 5.66
C GLY A 376 23.86 1.48 6.69
N TYR A 377 22.64 1.03 7.01
CA TYR A 377 21.79 1.68 8.01
C TYR A 377 22.47 1.74 9.38
N ASN A 378 22.99 0.60 9.85
CA ASN A 378 23.62 0.45 11.15
C ASN A 378 24.93 1.24 11.28
N SER A 379 25.60 1.55 10.16
CA SER A 379 26.83 2.35 10.18
C SER A 379 26.61 3.81 10.59
N SER A 380 25.39 4.33 10.42
CA SER A 380 25.06 5.74 10.68
C SER A 380 23.93 5.94 11.68
N ALA A 381 23.15 4.90 11.98
CA ALA A 381 22.01 5.00 12.90
C ALA A 381 22.45 5.04 14.38
N LYS A 382 21.90 5.99 15.14
CA LYS A 382 21.94 6.04 16.61
C LYS A 382 21.31 4.81 17.26
N SER A 383 20.26 4.28 16.63
CA SER A 383 19.60 3.04 17.04
C SER A 383 19.72 2.04 15.89
N PRO A 384 20.68 1.10 15.93
CA PRO A 384 20.83 0.06 14.93
C PRO A 384 19.60 -0.84 14.81
N ILE A 385 19.38 -1.42 13.63
CA ILE A 385 18.48 -2.53 13.39
C ILE A 385 19.05 -3.76 14.10
N ASN A 386 18.25 -4.34 15.01
CA ASN A 386 18.64 -5.52 15.77
C ASN A 386 18.25 -6.83 15.05
N ASP A 387 18.68 -7.97 15.60
CA ASP A 387 18.42 -9.30 15.02
C ASP A 387 16.93 -9.62 14.86
N LYS A 388 16.08 -9.18 15.80
CA LYS A 388 14.63 -9.37 15.71
C LYS A 388 14.07 -8.60 14.52
N GLU A 389 14.46 -7.35 14.35
CA GLU A 389 14.03 -6.52 13.23
C GLU A 389 14.58 -7.03 11.89
N HIS A 390 15.81 -7.54 11.87
CA HIS A 390 16.38 -8.18 10.69
C HIS A 390 15.55 -9.38 10.27
N LYS A 391 15.27 -10.31 11.19
CA LYS A 391 14.42 -11.48 10.92
C LYS A 391 13.02 -11.10 10.44
N LEU A 392 12.39 -10.11 11.07
CA LEU A 392 11.09 -9.60 10.64
C LEU A 392 11.13 -8.94 9.25
N SER A 393 12.27 -8.36 8.87
CA SER A 393 12.45 -7.77 7.53
C SER A 393 12.48 -8.86 6.46
N ILE A 394 13.11 -10.01 6.73
CA ILE A 394 13.10 -11.19 5.85
C ILE A 394 11.64 -11.61 5.58
N ASP A 395 10.86 -11.86 6.63
CA ASP A 395 9.47 -12.29 6.48
C ASP A 395 8.60 -11.24 5.76
N LEU A 396 8.84 -9.96 6.04
CA LEU A 396 8.14 -8.87 5.37
C LEU A 396 8.40 -8.84 3.85
N ILE A 397 9.65 -9.01 3.44
CA ILE A 397 10.02 -9.02 2.02
C ILE A 397 9.45 -10.27 1.33
N LYS A 398 9.49 -11.45 1.99
CA LYS A 398 8.84 -12.67 1.46
C LYS A 398 7.35 -12.44 1.22
N TYR A 399 6.64 -11.89 2.20
CA TYR A 399 5.23 -11.52 2.06
C TYR A 399 4.99 -10.56 0.89
N ALA A 400 5.83 -9.54 0.76
CA ALA A 400 5.70 -8.54 -0.30
C ALA A 400 5.97 -9.10 -1.70
N LEU A 401 6.92 -10.05 -1.85
CA LEU A 401 7.15 -10.80 -3.09
C LEU A 401 5.91 -11.61 -3.49
N VAL A 402 5.32 -12.36 -2.56
CA VAL A 402 4.09 -13.15 -2.78
C VAL A 402 2.93 -12.22 -3.17
N LYS A 403 2.74 -11.12 -2.43
CA LYS A 403 1.72 -10.12 -2.70
C LYS A 403 1.86 -9.50 -4.10
N ASN A 404 3.07 -9.12 -4.49
CA ASN A 404 3.33 -8.56 -5.82
C ASN A 404 3.11 -9.60 -6.93
N PHE A 405 3.50 -10.86 -6.71
CA PHE A 405 3.20 -11.97 -7.61
C PHE A 405 1.70 -12.14 -7.84
N VAL A 406 0.90 -12.20 -6.76
CA VAL A 406 -0.56 -12.35 -6.86
C VAL A 406 -1.20 -11.16 -7.58
N ILE A 407 -0.83 -9.93 -7.21
CA ILE A 407 -1.39 -8.73 -7.84
C ILE A 407 -1.09 -8.72 -9.34
N ARG A 408 0.16 -9.02 -9.74
CA ARG A 408 0.60 -8.99 -11.13
C ARG A 408 0.00 -10.14 -11.95
N ASN A 409 0.24 -11.38 -11.55
CA ASN A 409 -0.11 -12.54 -12.36
C ASN A 409 -1.59 -12.91 -12.30
N ILE A 410 -2.20 -12.78 -11.13
CA ILE A 410 -3.58 -13.24 -10.90
C ILE A 410 -4.55 -12.09 -11.07
N ARG A 411 -4.36 -10.99 -10.32
CA ARG A 411 -5.34 -9.90 -10.30
C ARG A 411 -5.30 -9.01 -11.55
N ARG A 412 -4.10 -8.76 -12.12
CA ARG A 412 -3.91 -8.01 -13.37
C ARG A 412 -3.84 -8.91 -14.62
N GLY A 413 -3.62 -10.22 -14.44
CA GLY A 413 -3.50 -11.17 -15.54
C GLY A 413 -2.20 -11.06 -16.36
N GLU A 414 -1.17 -10.38 -15.84
CA GLU A 414 0.12 -10.19 -16.50
C GLU A 414 1.03 -11.41 -16.27
N LYS A 415 0.81 -12.50 -17.01
CA LYS A 415 1.47 -13.82 -16.86
C LYS A 415 2.96 -13.89 -17.21
N SER A 416 3.69 -12.80 -17.02
CA SER A 416 5.13 -12.69 -17.33
C SER A 416 6.04 -13.14 -16.18
N ASN A 417 5.51 -13.24 -14.95
CA ASN A 417 6.28 -13.65 -13.79
C ASN A 417 5.92 -15.10 -13.41
N THR A 418 6.86 -16.02 -13.55
CA THR A 418 6.62 -17.46 -13.36
C THR A 418 6.67 -17.84 -11.87
N LYS A 419 6.14 -19.03 -11.56
CA LYS A 419 6.22 -19.60 -10.21
C LYS A 419 7.69 -19.80 -9.80
N GLU A 420 8.50 -20.24 -10.74
CA GLU A 420 9.93 -20.51 -10.58
C GLU A 420 10.66 -19.24 -10.16
N ASN A 421 10.39 -18.11 -10.82
CA ASN A 421 10.97 -16.82 -10.43
C ASN A 421 10.62 -16.46 -8.98
N LEU A 422 9.36 -16.61 -8.56
CA LEU A 422 8.98 -16.33 -7.18
C LEU A 422 9.74 -17.23 -6.20
N LEU A 423 9.82 -18.54 -6.48
CA LEU A 423 10.53 -19.49 -5.63
C LEU A 423 12.04 -19.21 -5.55
N GLU A 424 12.67 -18.80 -6.64
CA GLU A 424 14.08 -18.37 -6.66
C GLU A 424 14.31 -17.17 -5.75
N ASN A 425 13.43 -16.16 -5.81
CA ASN A 425 13.51 -14.97 -4.95
C ASN A 425 13.31 -15.33 -3.47
N LEU A 426 12.31 -16.16 -3.16
CA LEU A 426 12.06 -16.63 -1.79
C LEU A 426 13.25 -17.45 -1.26
N SER A 427 13.84 -18.32 -2.08
CA SER A 427 15.02 -19.11 -1.73
C SER A 427 16.27 -18.26 -1.53
N ALA A 428 16.48 -17.22 -2.34
CA ALA A 428 17.56 -16.25 -2.15
C ALA A 428 17.44 -15.53 -0.80
N LEU A 429 16.23 -15.11 -0.44
CA LEU A 429 15.99 -14.40 0.81
C LEU A 429 16.12 -15.32 2.04
N SER A 430 15.70 -16.58 1.96
CA SER A 430 15.91 -17.56 3.05
C SER A 430 17.38 -17.91 3.30
N ARG A 431 18.31 -17.57 2.38
CA ARG A 431 19.75 -17.73 2.60
C ARG A 431 20.35 -16.59 3.44
N GLU A 432 19.57 -15.55 3.75
CA GLU A 432 19.99 -14.44 4.60
C GLU A 432 19.60 -14.62 6.08
N ASP A 433 18.92 -15.73 6.43
CA ASP A 433 18.59 -16.12 7.80
C ASP A 433 19.83 -16.57 8.65
N PHE A 434 21.05 -16.52 8.08
CA PHE A 434 22.28 -17.13 8.63
C PHE A 434 23.34 -16.13 9.09
#